data_AF-A0A9N8KBU7-F1
#
_entry.id   AF-A0A9N8KBU7-F1
#
_cell.length_a   1.000
_cell.length_b   1.000
_cell.length_c   1.000
_cell.angle_alpha   90.00
_cell.angle_beta   90.00
_cell.angle_gamma   90.00
#
_symmetry.space_group_name_H-M   'P 1'
#
loop_
_entity.id
_entity.type
_entity.pdbx_description
1 polymer ?
#
loop_
_entity_poly.entity_id
_entity_poly.type
_entity_poly.pdbx_seq_one_letter_code
_entity_poly.pdbx_strand_id
1 'polypeptide(L)' 'MTLKNGCKNSMWGATAPRKAIEDAAHYSPIAEPGKQAKWIRDQDLSDRLWKWTEGALRPYVTSQS' A
#
# COMPACT_ATOMS: atom_id res chain seq x y z
N MET A 1 8.43 7.98 -16.24
CA MET A 1 9.17 7.45 -15.07
C MET A 1 10.26 6.54 -15.60
N THR A 2 11.53 6.84 -15.36
CA THR A 2 12.65 5.97 -15.76
C THR A 2 12.80 4.84 -14.74
N LEU A 3 13.28 3.67 -15.17
CA LEU A 3 13.53 2.49 -14.31
C LEU A 3 14.32 2.86 -13.04
N LYS A 4 15.32 3.75 -13.17
CA LYS A 4 16.15 4.26 -12.05
C LYS A 4 15.36 5.02 -10.98
N ASN A 5 14.24 5.64 -11.33
CA ASN A 5 13.45 6.45 -10.40
C ASN A 5 12.30 5.65 -9.76
N GLY A 6 11.91 4.50 -10.34
CA GLY A 6 10.84 3.65 -9.81
C GLY A 6 11.12 3.11 -8.41
N CYS A 7 12.32 2.60 -8.18
CA CYS A 7 12.68 1.97 -6.90
C CYS A 7 12.92 2.97 -5.76
N LYS A 8 13.10 4.26 -6.07
CA LYS A 8 13.48 5.26 -5.07
C LYS A 8 12.36 5.52 -4.05
N ASN A 9 11.10 5.46 -4.50
CA ASN A 9 9.97 5.67 -3.61
C ASN A 9 9.82 4.55 -2.57
N SER A 10 9.97 3.29 -3.01
CA SER A 10 9.93 2.14 -2.09
C SER A 10 11.11 2.15 -1.12
N MET A 11 12.32 2.49 -1.59
CA MET A 11 13.49 2.66 -0.72
C MET A 11 13.30 3.79 0.29
N TRP A 12 12.74 4.93 -0.13
CA TRP A 12 12.41 6.02 0.78
C TRP A 12 11.36 5.57 1.81
N GLY A 13 10.24 4.95 1.40
CA GLY A 13 9.23 4.45 2.32
C GLY A 13 9.74 3.42 3.33
N ALA A 14 10.73 2.61 2.95
CA ALA A 14 11.36 1.64 3.85
C ALA A 14 12.34 2.27 4.86
N THR A 15 12.95 3.42 4.54
CA THR A 15 14.04 4.03 5.33
C THR A 15 13.68 5.38 5.95
N ALA A 16 12.60 6.01 5.53
CA ALA A 16 12.16 7.30 6.02
C ALA A 16 11.81 7.22 7.52
N PRO A 17 12.11 8.27 8.30
CA PRO A 17 11.63 8.36 9.67
C PRO A 17 10.11 8.22 9.71
N ARG A 18 9.57 7.42 10.65
CA ARG A 18 8.11 7.22 10.78
C ARG A 18 7.32 8.53 10.86
N LYS A 19 7.90 9.59 11.46
CA LYS A 19 7.28 10.92 11.55
C LYS A 19 7.12 11.64 10.20
N ALA A 20 7.86 11.22 9.18
CA ALA A 20 7.79 11.77 7.83
C ALA A 20 6.81 11.00 6.93
N ILE A 21 6.16 9.96 7.44
CA ILE A 21 5.18 9.13 6.73
C ILE A 21 3.80 9.46 7.27
N GLU A 22 2.91 9.89 6.39
CA GLU A 22 1.48 10.04 6.65
C GLU A 22 0.79 8.69 6.45
N ASP A 23 -0.07 8.33 7.40
CA ASP A 23 -0.83 7.09 7.33
C ASP A 23 -1.78 7.08 6.11
N ALA A 24 -1.89 5.92 5.47
CA ALA A 24 -2.63 5.72 4.22
C ALA A 24 -2.24 6.65 3.05
N ALA A 25 -1.11 7.36 3.11
CA ALA A 25 -0.69 8.25 2.04
C ALA A 25 0.02 7.51 0.90
N HIS A 26 -0.38 7.82 -0.33
CA HIS A 26 0.34 7.42 -1.52
C HIS A 26 1.39 8.49 -1.88
N TYR A 27 2.65 8.10 -2.03
CA TYR A 27 3.74 9.00 -2.40
C TYR A 27 4.18 8.76 -3.85
N SER A 28 4.31 9.80 -4.67
CA SER A 28 4.79 9.71 -6.06
C SER A 28 5.21 11.10 -6.58
N PRO A 29 6.42 11.25 -7.18
CA PRO A 29 7.36 10.18 -7.54
C PRO A 29 8.29 9.74 -6.39
N ILE A 30 8.65 10.61 -5.45
CA ILE A 30 9.45 10.29 -4.25
C ILE A 30 9.05 11.28 -3.15
N ALA A 31 8.58 10.80 -1.99
CA ALA A 31 8.27 11.61 -0.80
C ALA A 31 7.23 12.75 -0.98
N GLU A 32 6.67 12.91 -2.18
CA GLU A 32 5.60 13.85 -2.48
C GLU A 32 4.24 13.15 -2.39
N PRO A 33 3.28 13.66 -1.61
CA PRO A 33 1.92 13.11 -1.59
C PRO A 33 1.31 13.16 -2.99
N GLY A 34 1.06 11.99 -3.56
CA GLY A 34 0.45 11.84 -4.87
C GLY A 34 -1.07 12.06 -4.83
N LYS A 35 -1.71 12.03 -6.01
CA LYS A 35 -3.17 12.08 -6.11
C LYS A 35 -3.77 10.87 -5.40
N GLN A 36 -4.59 11.12 -4.39
CA GLN A 36 -5.33 10.11 -3.67
C GLN A 36 -6.73 9.95 -4.29
N ALA A 37 -7.16 8.72 -4.50
CA ALA A 37 -8.54 8.45 -4.87
C ALA A 37 -9.47 8.62 -3.66
N LYS A 38 -10.72 9.02 -3.90
CA LYS A 38 -11.70 9.30 -2.83
C LYS A 38 -11.90 8.13 -1.86
N TRP A 39 -11.80 6.91 -2.36
CA TRP A 39 -12.01 5.68 -1.60
C TRP A 39 -10.80 5.20 -0.79
N ILE A 40 -9.65 5.88 -0.86
CA ILE A 40 -8.45 5.50 -0.08
C ILE A 40 -8.71 5.55 1.43
N ARG A 41 -9.64 6.42 1.88
CA ARG A 41 -10.01 6.58 3.29
C ARG A 41 -11.33 5.89 3.65
N ASP A 42 -11.89 5.09 2.75
CA ASP A 42 -13.15 4.37 2.99
C ASP A 42 -12.91 3.10 3.81
N GLN A 43 -13.19 3.18 5.11
CA GLN A 43 -12.98 2.07 6.04
C GLN A 43 -13.92 0.89 5.77
N ASP A 44 -15.19 1.12 5.41
CA ASP A 44 -16.13 0.03 5.09
C ASP A 44 -15.66 -0.77 3.88
N LEU A 45 -15.22 -0.06 2.84
CA LEU A 45 -14.65 -0.71 1.66
C LEU A 45 -13.38 -1.49 1.99
N SER A 46 -12.50 -0.93 2.84
CA SER A 46 -11.28 -1.61 3.30
C SER A 46 -11.59 -2.92 4.02
N ASP A 47 -12.53 -2.91 4.97
CA ASP A 47 -12.93 -4.09 5.73
C ASP A 47 -13.57 -5.17 4.85
N ARG A 48 -14.41 -4.76 3.91
CA ARG A 48 -15.03 -5.67 2.94
C ARG A 48 -14.00 -6.32 2.02
N LEU A 49 -13.03 -5.54 1.55
CA LEU A 49 -11.95 -6.03 0.71
C LEU A 49 -11.04 -7.00 1.49
N TRP A 50 -10.75 -6.71 2.76
CA TRP A 50 -9.96 -7.59 3.63
C TRP A 50 -10.65 -8.95 3.82
N LYS A 51 -11.92 -8.94 4.25
CA LYS A 51 -12.72 -10.18 4.45
C LYS A 51 -12.80 -11.02 3.18
N TRP A 52 -12.99 -10.36 2.03
CA TRP A 52 -13.00 -11.06 0.75
C TRP A 52 -11.64 -11.68 0.42
N THR A 53 -10.55 -10.93 0.61
CA THR A 53 -9.17 -11.39 0.34
C THR A 53 -8.81 -12.60 1.21
N GLU A 54 -9.14 -12.58 2.50
CA GLU A 54 -8.96 -13.73 3.38
C GLU A 54 -9.71 -14.95 2.85
N GLY A 55 -10.98 -14.79 2.44
CA GLY A 55 -11.78 -15.84 1.84
C GLY A 55 -11.17 -16.42 0.56
N ALA A 56 -10.67 -15.55 -0.32
CA ALA A 56 -10.05 -15.92 -1.59
C ALA A 56 -8.70 -16.65 -1.41
N LEU A 57 -7.93 -16.29 -0.37
CA LEU A 57 -6.62 -16.88 -0.10
C LEU A 57 -6.67 -18.17 0.73
N ARG A 58 -7.76 -18.44 1.46
CA ARG A 58 -7.94 -19.66 2.28
C ARG A 58 -7.45 -20.95 1.61
N PRO A 59 -7.78 -21.26 0.34
CA PRO A 59 -7.33 -22.50 -0.30
C PRO A 59 -5.80 -22.63 -0.43
N TYR A 60 -5.09 -21.51 -0.50
CA TYR A 60 -3.64 -21.46 -0.74
C TYR A 60 -2.82 -21.41 0.54
N VAL A 61 -3.42 -20.93 1.65
CA VAL A 61 -2.75 -20.81 2.96
C VAL A 61 -2.64 -22.18 3.66
N THR A 62 -3.60 -23.08 3.44
CA THR A 62 -3.61 -24.42 4.08
C THR A 62 -3.00 -25.54 3.22
N SER A 63 -2.60 -25.26 1.97
CA SER A 63 -2.05 -26.28 1.06
C SER A 63 -0.53 -26.46 1.16
N GLN A 64 0.11 -25.89 2.18
CA GLN A 64 1.50 -26.17 2.56
C GLN A 64 1.49 -26.88 3.92
N SER A 65 1.35 -28.20 3.91
CA SER A 65 1.61 -29.09 5.05
C SER A 65 2.24 -30.38 4.54
#